data_AF-A0A1S8X0Q8-F1
#
_entry.id   AF-A0A1S8X0Q8-F1
#
_cell.length_a   1.000
_cell.length_b   1.000
_cell.length_c   1.000
_cell.angle_alpha   90.00
_cell.angle_beta   90.00
_cell.angle_gamma   90.00
#
_symmetry.space_group_name_H-M   'P 1'
#
loop_
_entity.id
_entity.type
_entity.pdbx_description
1 polymer ?
#
loop_
_entity_poly.entity_id
_entity_poly.type
_entity_poly.pdbx_seq_one_letter_code
_entity_poly.pdbx_strand_id
1 'polypeptide(L)'
;MKRPVESDYYALLRKLARLFKNRMAGQRRINFFVTDEKTSQTRAAIKCCAIEAHRQQTIVANQQINILNAQLEALTMKHRRSELVEQELKALPTETVVYKALGRMFLRKSVNTITEDILKERLIIDNNMETLKVKICSLQKNKEAVSSNLSESKEALRELLSSKQQA
;
A
#
# COMPACT_ATOMS: atom_id res chain seq x y z
N MET A 1 10.83 30.32 -86.49
CA MET A 1 10.03 29.51 -85.54
C MET A 1 10.95 28.78 -84.58
N LYS A 2 11.02 29.19 -83.30
CA LYS A 2 11.47 28.33 -82.18
C LYS A 2 10.89 28.93 -80.89
N ARG A 3 10.06 28.14 -80.20
CA ARG A 3 9.20 28.54 -79.08
C ARG A 3 10.01 28.68 -77.78
N PRO A 4 9.82 29.73 -76.95
CA PRO A 4 10.38 29.78 -75.60
C PRO A 4 9.28 29.33 -74.62
N VAL A 5 9.20 28.03 -74.29
CA VAL A 5 8.19 27.55 -73.32
C VAL A 5 8.76 26.58 -72.28
N GLU A 6 10.02 26.16 -72.40
CA GLU A 6 10.59 25.17 -71.47
C GLU A 6 11.12 25.78 -70.16
N SER A 7 11.49 27.07 -70.12
CA SER A 7 12.08 27.68 -68.91
C SER A 7 11.06 27.88 -67.78
N ASP A 8 9.85 28.33 -68.13
CA ASP A 8 8.82 28.67 -67.14
C ASP A 8 8.22 27.43 -66.48
N TYR A 9 8.16 26.30 -67.19
CA TYR A 9 7.60 25.05 -66.67
C TYR A 9 8.45 24.46 -65.53
N TYR A 10 9.78 24.45 -65.67
CA TYR A 10 10.69 24.00 -64.60
C TYR A 10 10.74 24.98 -63.42
N ALA A 11 10.55 26.29 -63.66
CA ALA A 11 10.43 27.28 -62.60
C ALA A 11 9.17 27.08 -61.75
N LEU A 12 8.03 26.80 -62.41
CA LEU A 12 6.76 26.46 -61.76
C LEU A 12 6.86 25.16 -60.96
N LEU A 13 7.47 24.12 -61.52
CA LEU A 13 7.68 22.84 -60.83
C LEU A 13 8.57 22.99 -59.58
N ARG A 14 9.65 23.79 -59.64
CA ARG A 14 10.48 24.07 -58.44
C ARG A 14 9.74 24.89 -57.38
N LYS A 15 8.84 25.79 -57.80
CA LYS A 15 8.03 26.60 -56.87
C LYS A 15 6.98 25.73 -56.19
N LEU A 16 6.31 24.85 -56.94
CA LEU A 16 5.37 23.86 -56.41
C LEU A 16 6.05 22.84 -55.49
N ALA A 17 7.23 22.32 -55.86
CA ALA A 17 8.00 21.40 -55.01
C ALA A 17 8.42 22.05 -53.68
N ARG A 18 8.82 23.34 -53.70
CA ARG A 18 9.13 24.10 -52.48
C ARG A 18 7.88 24.32 -51.61
N LEU A 19 6.74 24.67 -52.21
CA LEU A 19 5.48 24.84 -51.49
C LEU A 19 5.00 23.51 -50.88
N PHE A 20 5.15 22.39 -51.60
CA PHE A 20 4.79 21.07 -51.10
C PHE A 20 5.72 20.64 -49.94
N LYS A 21 7.02 20.88 -50.06
CA LYS A 21 8.00 20.57 -48.99
C LYS A 21 7.75 21.43 -47.73
N ASN A 22 7.41 22.71 -47.90
CA ASN A 22 7.05 23.59 -46.78
C ASN A 22 5.71 23.21 -46.14
N ARG A 23 4.71 22.79 -46.93
CA ARG A 23 3.41 22.31 -46.43
C ARG A 23 3.56 21.00 -45.64
N MET A 24 4.37 20.07 -46.13
CA MET A 24 4.68 18.81 -45.44
C MET A 24 5.52 19.03 -44.17
N ALA A 25 6.45 19.99 -44.17
CA ALA A 25 7.21 20.37 -42.98
C ALA A 25 6.32 21.00 -41.89
N GLY A 26 5.38 21.87 -42.29
CA GLY A 26 4.37 22.44 -41.39
C GLY A 26 3.45 21.38 -40.79
N GLN A 27 2.91 20.46 -41.61
CA GLN A 27 2.04 19.38 -41.15
C GLN A 27 2.75 18.40 -40.21
N ARG A 28 4.03 18.08 -40.48
CA ARG A 28 4.85 17.24 -39.58
C ARG A 28 5.14 17.93 -38.24
N ARG A 29 5.40 19.24 -38.24
CA ARG A 29 5.61 20.01 -36.99
C ARG A 29 4.34 20.07 -36.14
N ILE A 30 3.17 20.26 -36.76
CA ILE A 30 1.89 20.29 -36.04
C ILE A 30 1.58 18.91 -35.44
N ASN A 31 1.74 17.83 -36.21
CA ASN A 31 1.51 16.48 -35.70
C ASN A 31 2.48 16.12 -34.57
N PHE A 32 3.76 16.53 -34.65
CA PHE A 32 4.74 16.31 -33.60
C PHE A 32 4.37 17.01 -32.29
N PHE A 33 3.95 18.28 -32.35
CA PHE A 33 3.49 19.03 -31.18
C PHE A 33 2.23 18.43 -30.53
N VAL A 34 1.24 18.02 -31.35
CA VAL A 34 0.00 17.40 -30.84
C VAL A 34 0.26 16.03 -30.22
N THR A 35 1.26 15.28 -30.72
CA THR A 35 1.68 14.02 -30.08
C THR A 35 2.45 14.23 -28.78
N ASP A 36 3.25 15.29 -28.65
CA ASP A 36 4.01 15.59 -27.43
C ASP A 36 3.07 16.00 -26.28
N GLU A 37 2.01 16.74 -26.57
CA GLU A 37 1.06 17.19 -25.54
C GLU A 37 0.19 16.03 -25.01
N LYS A 38 -0.29 15.14 -25.90
CA LYS A 38 -1.03 13.94 -25.50
C LYS A 38 -0.16 12.89 -24.78
N THR A 39 1.11 12.76 -25.18
CA THR A 39 2.07 11.88 -24.48
C THR A 39 2.53 12.46 -23.14
N SER A 40 2.58 13.78 -23.01
CA SER A 40 2.83 14.47 -21.73
C SER A 40 1.67 14.28 -20.74
N GLN A 41 0.42 14.47 -21.18
CA GLN A 41 -0.77 14.24 -20.35
C GLN A 41 -0.92 12.80 -19.88
N THR A 42 -0.69 11.82 -20.76
CA THR A 42 -0.72 10.40 -20.38
C THR A 42 0.39 10.02 -19.39
N ARG A 43 1.60 10.56 -19.56
CA ARG A 43 2.69 10.39 -18.58
C ARG A 43 2.38 11.00 -17.21
N ALA A 44 1.73 12.17 -17.17
CA ALA A 44 1.31 12.80 -15.92
C ALA A 44 0.24 11.96 -15.20
N ALA A 45 -0.75 11.45 -15.93
CA ALA A 45 -1.80 10.58 -15.38
C ALA A 45 -1.23 9.27 -14.79
N ILE A 46 -0.27 8.63 -15.48
CA ILE A 46 0.41 7.43 -14.99
C ILE A 46 1.16 7.71 -13.68
N LYS A 47 1.84 8.86 -13.58
CA LYS A 47 2.55 9.27 -12.35
C LYS A 47 1.60 9.49 -11.18
N CYS A 48 0.50 10.21 -11.40
CA CYS A 48 -0.51 10.44 -10.35
C CYS A 48 -1.12 9.12 -9.87
N CYS A 49 -1.48 8.23 -10.80
CA CYS A 49 -2.05 6.92 -10.47
C CYS A 49 -1.09 6.06 -9.65
N ALA A 50 0.22 6.09 -9.94
CA ALA A 50 1.22 5.35 -9.17
C ALA A 50 1.36 5.89 -7.74
N ILE A 51 1.36 7.22 -7.56
CA ILE A 51 1.44 7.86 -6.23
C ILE A 51 0.18 7.54 -5.41
N GLU A 52 -1.00 7.60 -6.03
CA GLU A 52 -2.26 7.25 -5.40
C GLU A 52 -2.31 5.77 -5.00
N ALA A 53 -1.80 4.86 -5.83
CA ALA A 53 -1.70 3.45 -5.50
C ALA A 53 -0.84 3.21 -4.24
N HIS A 54 0.34 3.85 -4.13
CA HIS A 54 1.18 3.75 -2.93
C HIS A 54 0.51 4.36 -1.69
N ARG A 55 -0.21 5.48 -1.85
CA ARG A 55 -1.01 6.06 -0.74
C ARG A 55 -2.11 5.09 -0.29
N GLN A 56 -2.81 4.47 -1.22
CA GLN A 56 -3.84 3.49 -0.88
C GLN A 56 -3.27 2.28 -0.15
N GLN A 57 -2.11 1.77 -0.57
CA GLN A 57 -1.42 0.66 0.10
C GLN A 57 -1.06 1.00 1.56
N THR A 58 -0.56 2.21 1.82
CA THR A 58 -0.24 2.64 3.19
C THR A 58 -1.48 2.82 4.07
N ILE A 59 -2.58 3.33 3.51
CA ILE A 59 -3.87 3.45 4.23
C ILE A 59 -4.40 2.07 4.60
N VAL A 60 -4.42 1.12 3.67
CA VAL A 60 -4.88 -0.25 3.92
C VAL A 60 -4.00 -0.95 4.96
N ALA A 61 -2.67 -0.81 4.87
CA ALA A 61 -1.75 -1.37 5.86
C ALA A 61 -2.01 -0.79 7.27
N ASN A 62 -2.26 0.52 7.38
CA ASN A 62 -2.62 1.15 8.66
C ASN A 62 -3.93 0.60 9.23
N GLN A 63 -4.95 0.43 8.41
CA GLN A 63 -6.22 -0.15 8.84
C GLN A 63 -6.03 -1.58 9.38
N GLN A 64 -5.23 -2.39 8.68
CA GLN A 64 -4.91 -3.75 9.13
C GLN A 64 -4.16 -3.75 10.46
N ILE A 65 -3.16 -2.87 10.63
CA ILE A 65 -2.44 -2.71 11.90
C ILE A 65 -3.40 -2.34 13.03
N ASN A 66 -4.32 -1.40 12.80
CA ASN A 66 -5.29 -0.99 13.83
C ASN A 66 -6.22 -2.12 14.25
N ILE A 67 -6.69 -2.93 13.30
CA ILE A 67 -7.52 -4.11 13.60
C ILE A 67 -6.72 -5.12 14.43
N LEU A 68 -5.47 -5.40 14.07
CA LEU A 68 -4.63 -6.34 14.81
C LEU A 68 -4.29 -5.82 16.22
N ASN A 69 -4.08 -4.51 16.38
CA ASN A 69 -3.88 -3.90 17.70
C ASN A 69 -5.12 -4.06 18.58
N ALA A 70 -6.33 -3.83 18.04
CA ALA A 70 -7.57 -4.05 18.77
C ALA A 70 -7.75 -5.53 19.17
N GLN A 71 -7.36 -6.47 18.29
CA GLN A 71 -7.36 -7.89 18.63
C GLN A 71 -6.35 -8.22 19.74
N LEU A 72 -5.17 -7.60 19.70
CA LEU A 72 -4.13 -7.77 20.72
C LEU A 72 -4.63 -7.27 22.09
N GLU A 73 -5.26 -6.09 22.13
CA GLU A 73 -5.88 -5.55 23.34
C GLU A 73 -6.99 -6.46 23.89
N ALA A 74 -7.83 -7.02 23.02
CA ALA A 74 -8.86 -7.96 23.45
C ALA A 74 -8.25 -9.22 24.08
N LEU A 75 -7.12 -9.72 23.56
CA LEU A 75 -6.41 -10.86 24.14
C LEU A 75 -5.68 -10.52 25.43
N THR A 76 -5.09 -9.33 25.55
CA THR A 76 -4.40 -8.91 26.79
C THR A 76 -5.39 -8.78 27.95
N MET A 77 -6.60 -8.28 27.68
CA MET A 77 -7.68 -8.24 28.67
C MET A 77 -8.14 -9.64 29.09
N LYS A 78 -8.23 -10.58 28.13
CA LYS A 78 -8.53 -12.00 28.44
C LYS A 78 -7.43 -12.65 29.27
N HIS A 79 -6.16 -12.35 28.96
CA HIS A 79 -5.02 -12.83 29.73
C HIS A 79 -5.09 -12.34 31.18
N ARG A 80 -5.23 -11.04 31.38
CA ARG A 80 -5.36 -10.44 32.72
C ARG A 80 -6.54 -11.02 33.51
N ARG A 81 -7.68 -11.24 32.86
CA ARG A 81 -8.82 -11.90 33.49
C ARG A 81 -8.48 -13.32 33.95
N SER A 82 -7.75 -14.09 33.14
CA SER A 82 -7.29 -15.43 33.50
C SER A 82 -6.36 -15.40 34.71
N GLU A 83 -5.45 -14.42 34.80
CA GLU A 83 -4.56 -14.24 35.96
C GLU A 83 -5.33 -13.96 37.25
N LEU A 84 -6.30 -13.04 37.19
CA LEU A 84 -7.13 -12.72 38.34
C LEU A 84 -7.94 -13.93 38.80
N VAL A 85 -8.58 -14.66 37.87
CA VAL A 85 -9.35 -15.86 38.22
C VAL A 85 -8.46 -16.94 38.85
N GLU A 86 -7.23 -17.11 38.37
CA GLU A 86 -6.28 -18.05 38.97
C GLU A 86 -5.90 -17.63 40.40
N GLN A 87 -5.67 -16.34 40.65
CA GLN A 87 -5.37 -15.82 41.99
C GLN A 87 -6.53 -16.03 42.95
N GLU A 88 -7.75 -15.74 42.51
CA GLU A 88 -8.97 -15.97 43.30
C GLU A 88 -9.18 -17.46 43.60
N LEU A 89 -8.95 -18.34 42.61
CA LEU A 89 -9.05 -19.80 42.82
C LEU A 89 -8.02 -20.33 43.82
N LYS A 90 -6.81 -19.75 43.85
CA LYS A 90 -5.77 -20.11 44.83
C LYS A 90 -6.07 -19.61 46.24
N ALA A 91 -6.84 -18.54 46.37
CA ALA A 91 -7.28 -18.01 47.66
C ALA A 91 -8.39 -18.87 48.30
N LEU A 92 -9.07 -19.71 47.52
CA LEU A 92 -10.13 -20.59 48.01
C LEU A 92 -9.57 -21.81 48.77
N PRO A 93 -10.23 -22.23 49.87
CA PRO A 93 -9.90 -23.47 50.55
C PRO A 93 -10.08 -24.71 49.65
N THR A 94 -9.21 -25.71 49.79
CA THR A 94 -9.19 -26.90 48.93
C THR A 94 -10.47 -27.74 48.95
N GLU A 95 -11.27 -27.64 50.02
CA GLU A 95 -12.54 -28.36 50.17
C GLU A 95 -13.72 -27.68 49.46
N THR A 96 -13.52 -26.49 48.89
CA THR A 96 -14.61 -25.78 48.21
C THR A 96 -15.05 -26.50 46.93
N VAL A 97 -16.37 -26.64 46.79
CA VAL A 97 -16.97 -27.20 45.58
C VAL A 97 -16.97 -26.11 44.50
N VAL A 98 -16.26 -26.36 43.41
CA VAL A 98 -16.13 -25.39 42.30
C VAL A 98 -16.81 -25.92 41.04
N TYR A 99 -17.32 -24.99 40.24
CA TYR A 99 -17.99 -25.27 38.98
C TYR A 99 -17.35 -24.50 37.83
N LYS A 100 -17.10 -25.17 36.71
CA LYS A 100 -16.69 -24.54 35.45
C LYS A 100 -17.91 -24.31 34.57
N ALA A 101 -18.09 -23.08 34.10
CA ALA A 101 -19.15 -22.75 33.15
C ALA A 101 -18.81 -23.25 31.75
N LEU A 102 -19.77 -23.93 31.09
CA LEU A 102 -19.71 -24.36 29.69
C LEU A 102 -20.95 -23.78 28.97
N GLY A 103 -20.92 -22.47 28.71
CA GLY A 103 -22.06 -21.74 28.18
C GLY A 103 -23.12 -21.47 29.25
N ARG A 104 -24.28 -22.12 29.15
CA ARG A 104 -25.39 -22.00 30.12
C ARG A 104 -25.41 -23.10 31.19
N MET A 105 -24.46 -24.04 31.13
CA MET A 105 -24.32 -25.16 32.06
C MET A 105 -23.12 -24.95 32.98
N PHE A 106 -23.19 -25.51 34.19
CA PHE A 106 -22.11 -25.50 35.18
C PHE A 106 -21.71 -26.93 35.54
N LEU A 107 -20.45 -27.30 35.30
CA LEU A 107 -19.93 -28.63 35.58
C LEU A 107 -19.08 -28.60 36.85
N ARG A 108 -19.38 -29.47 37.80
CA ARG A 108 -18.57 -29.64 39.03
C ARG A 108 -17.19 -30.18 38.65
N LYS A 109 -16.14 -29.51 39.09
CA LYS A 109 -14.74 -29.91 38.88
C LYS A 109 -13.94 -29.61 40.14
N SER A 110 -12.80 -30.29 40.31
CA SER A 110 -11.88 -29.97 41.41
C SER A 110 -11.10 -28.69 41.11
N VAL A 111 -10.70 -27.98 42.16
CA VAL A 111 -9.89 -26.74 42.05
C VAL A 111 -8.66 -26.97 41.16
N ASN A 112 -7.92 -28.06 41.40
CA ASN A 112 -6.70 -28.38 40.64
C ASN A 112 -6.97 -28.54 39.14
N THR A 113 -8.02 -29.26 38.75
CA THR A 113 -8.35 -29.46 37.33
C THR A 113 -8.77 -28.16 36.63
N ILE A 114 -9.44 -27.25 37.35
CA ILE A 114 -9.82 -25.95 36.81
C ILE A 114 -8.57 -25.07 36.64
N THR A 115 -7.67 -25.08 37.61
CA THR A 115 -6.41 -24.34 37.54
C THR A 115 -5.55 -24.81 36.36
N GLU A 116 -5.42 -26.13 36.16
CA GLU A 116 -4.72 -26.68 35.00
C GLU A 116 -5.37 -26.29 33.67
N ASP A 117 -6.70 -26.32 33.59
CA ASP A 117 -7.44 -25.87 32.41
C ASP A 117 -7.15 -24.39 32.11
N ILE A 118 -7.16 -23.53 33.14
CA ILE A 118 -6.88 -22.08 33.02
C ILE A 118 -5.45 -21.84 32.55
N LEU A 119 -4.48 -22.60 33.06
CA LEU A 119 -3.08 -22.51 32.64
C LEU A 119 -2.91 -22.92 31.16
N LYS A 120 -3.58 -24.00 30.72
CA LYS A 120 -3.59 -24.40 29.30
C LYS A 120 -4.23 -23.33 28.42
N GLU A 121 -5.36 -22.77 28.84
CA GLU A 121 -6.02 -21.67 28.12
C GLU A 121 -5.11 -20.43 28.03
N ARG A 122 -4.35 -20.11 29.10
CA ARG A 122 -3.38 -19.02 29.11
C ARG A 122 -2.25 -19.24 28.11
N LEU A 123 -1.63 -20.42 28.09
CA LEU A 123 -0.57 -20.75 27.12
C LEU A 123 -1.04 -20.58 25.67
N ILE A 124 -2.31 -20.93 25.38
CA ILE A 124 -2.90 -20.71 24.05
C ILE A 124 -3.05 -19.21 23.78
N ILE A 125 -3.50 -18.42 24.75
CA ILE A 125 -3.61 -16.96 24.63
C ILE A 125 -2.24 -16.33 24.37
N ASP A 126 -1.20 -16.74 25.10
CA ASP A 126 0.17 -16.23 24.95
C ASP A 126 0.72 -16.51 23.56
N ASN A 127 0.57 -17.74 23.08
CA ASN A 127 0.95 -18.10 21.72
C ASN A 127 0.20 -17.24 20.67
N ASN A 128 -1.12 -17.05 20.85
CA ASN A 128 -1.90 -16.21 19.95
C ASN A 128 -1.44 -14.73 19.99
N MET A 129 -1.14 -14.20 21.18
CA MET A 129 -0.59 -12.85 21.32
C MET A 129 0.75 -12.71 20.60
N GLU A 130 1.64 -13.68 20.73
CA GLU A 130 2.93 -13.67 20.05
C GLU A 130 2.77 -13.73 18.52
N THR A 131 1.88 -14.58 18.01
CA THR A 131 1.60 -14.62 16.56
C THR A 131 1.04 -13.30 16.03
N LEU A 132 0.20 -12.60 16.81
CA LEU A 132 -0.32 -11.29 16.44
C LEU A 132 0.77 -10.22 16.46
N LYS A 133 1.65 -10.22 17.47
CA LYS A 133 2.82 -9.32 17.52
C LYS A 133 3.73 -9.51 16.32
N VAL A 134 4.03 -10.75 15.94
CA VAL A 134 4.81 -11.06 14.74
C VAL A 134 4.13 -10.51 13.48
N LYS A 135 2.81 -10.69 13.35
CA LYS A 135 2.03 -10.14 12.23
C LYS A 135 2.07 -8.60 12.20
N ILE A 136 1.90 -7.95 13.34
CA ILE A 136 1.99 -6.49 13.46
C ILE A 136 3.38 -6.00 13.04
N CYS A 137 4.45 -6.60 13.58
CA CYS A 137 5.83 -6.28 13.19
C CYS A 137 6.07 -6.46 11.69
N SER A 138 5.54 -7.53 11.08
CA SER A 138 5.67 -7.75 9.63
C SER A 138 4.95 -6.68 8.80
N LEU A 139 3.75 -6.27 9.22
CA LEU A 139 2.98 -5.23 8.53
C LEU A 139 3.59 -3.84 8.73
N GLN A 140 4.18 -3.57 9.88
CA GLN A 140 4.94 -2.34 10.14
C GLN A 140 6.15 -2.24 9.21
N LYS A 141 6.95 -3.31 9.11
CA LYS A 141 8.08 -3.37 8.15
C LYS A 141 7.64 -3.16 6.71
N ASN A 142 6.54 -3.79 6.29
CA ASN A 142 6.00 -3.60 4.95
C ASN A 142 5.55 -2.16 4.70
N LYS A 143 4.87 -1.55 5.68
CA LYS A 143 4.44 -0.15 5.60
C LYS A 143 5.65 0.79 5.50
N GLU A 144 6.68 0.57 6.33
CA GLU A 144 7.92 1.34 6.32
C GLU A 144 8.60 1.25 4.96
N ALA A 145 8.76 0.05 4.41
CA ALA A 145 9.33 -0.17 3.08
C ALA A 145 8.55 0.56 1.97
N VAL A 146 7.21 0.50 1.99
CA VAL A 146 6.39 1.25 1.01
C VAL A 146 6.57 2.77 1.18
N SER A 147 6.72 3.24 2.41
CA SER A 147 6.90 4.67 2.69
C SER A 147 8.29 5.19 2.31
N SER A 148 9.36 4.41 2.55
CA SER A 148 10.73 4.75 2.15
C SER A 148 10.84 4.80 0.63
N ASN A 149 10.33 3.77 -0.06
CA ASN A 149 10.30 3.70 -1.52
C ASN A 149 9.58 4.91 -2.13
N LEU A 150 8.50 5.38 -1.50
CA LEU A 150 7.77 6.58 -1.93
C LEU A 150 8.57 7.86 -1.68
N SER A 151 9.35 7.95 -0.59
CA SER A 151 10.22 9.11 -0.33
C SER A 151 11.37 9.17 -1.33
N GLU A 152 12.08 8.06 -1.52
CA GLU A 152 13.17 7.92 -2.48
C GLU A 152 12.69 8.27 -3.91
N SER A 153 11.52 7.77 -4.30
CA SER A 153 10.92 8.10 -5.60
C SER A 153 10.61 9.59 -5.75
N LYS A 154 10.20 10.27 -4.68
CA LYS A 154 9.94 11.73 -4.70
C LYS A 154 11.23 12.54 -4.74
N GLU A 155 12.25 12.12 -4.01
CA GLU A 155 13.57 12.77 -3.98
C GLU A 155 14.25 12.66 -5.35
N ALA A 156 14.28 11.47 -5.94
CA ALA A 156 14.78 11.25 -7.30
C ALA A 156 14.04 12.14 -8.32
N LEU A 157 12.73 12.31 -8.19
CA LEU A 157 11.97 13.24 -9.05
C LEU A 157 12.36 14.71 -8.84
N ARG A 158 12.67 15.12 -7.61
CA ARG A 158 13.12 16.50 -7.32
C ARG A 158 14.50 16.77 -7.92
N GLU A 159 15.43 15.83 -7.79
CA GLU A 159 16.79 15.94 -8.37
C GLU A 159 16.77 15.99 -9.90
N LEU A 160 15.91 15.19 -10.53
CA LEU A 160 15.71 15.24 -11.98
C LEU A 160 15.09 16.56 -12.44
N LEU A 161 14.26 17.21 -11.62
CA LEU A 161 13.69 18.51 -11.96
C LEU A 161 14.72 19.63 -11.78
N SER A 162 15.50 19.62 -10.69
CA SER A 162 16.54 20.64 -10.46
C SER A 162 17.66 20.57 -11.49
N SER A 163 18.09 19.37 -11.89
CA SER A 163 19.09 19.20 -12.95
C SER A 163 18.62 19.70 -14.32
N LYS A 164 17.32 19.60 -14.63
CA LYS A 164 16.75 20.16 -15.86
C LYS A 164 16.54 21.68 -15.85
N GLN A 165 16.49 22.31 -14.68
CA GLN A 165 16.38 23.77 -14.57
C GLN A 165 17.74 24.48 -14.63
N GLN A 166 18.83 23.76 -14.36
CA GLN A 166 20.20 24.28 -14.40
C GLN A 166 20.89 24.11 -15.78
N ALA A 167 20.27 23.38 -16.71
CA ALA A 167 20.72 23.16 -18.08
C ALA A 167 19.90 24.00 -19.07
#